data_AF-A0A7V6DD73-F1
#
_entry.id   AF-A0A7V6DD73-F1
#
_cell.length_a   1.000
_cell.length_b   1.000
_cell.length_c   1.000
_cell.angle_alpha   90.00
_cell.angle_beta   90.00
_cell.angle_gamma   90.00
#
_symmetry.space_group_name_H-M   'P 1'
#
loop_
_entity.id
_entity.type
_entity.pdbx_description
1 polymer ?
#
loop_
_entity_poly.entity_id
_entity_poly.type
_entity_poly.pdbx_seq_one_letter_code
_entity_poly.pdbx_strand_id
1 'polypeptide(L)'
;MAAIEHLLTGHYALSRRAIALLLLQHDEDIEGMVRRQEGEERFAAIAQQVQQAQQHFREPLGIVIMAHRQKVARALTQEVVHYPQHARSGFADWVGQVCMQPLTGIPILILVLYFGLYQFVGVFGGGTLVDLLENGLFGNYINPFLTYWVQRLVPFAPIQELLVGEYGVFTLGVTYAVALILPIVGTFFLMFSILEDSGYFPRLAMLIDRLFKKIGLNGRAVIPMVLG
;
A
#
# COMPACT_ATOMS: atom_id res chain seq x y z
N MET A 1 33.65 -22.84 -20.92
CA MET A 1 32.71 -23.76 -20.24
C MET A 1 33.13 -25.22 -20.43
N ALA A 2 33.09 -25.78 -21.65
CA ALA A 2 33.50 -27.17 -21.91
C ALA A 2 34.91 -27.51 -21.40
N ALA A 3 35.86 -26.58 -21.56
CA ALA A 3 37.23 -26.74 -21.04
C ALA A 3 37.30 -26.91 -19.51
N ILE A 4 36.43 -26.22 -18.75
CA ILE A 4 36.37 -26.35 -17.28
C ILE A 4 35.72 -27.68 -16.89
N GLU A 5 34.68 -28.11 -17.61
CA GLU A 5 33.99 -29.39 -17.36
C GLU A 5 34.91 -30.60 -17.54
N HIS A 6 35.83 -30.56 -18.51
CA HIS A 6 36.80 -31.63 -18.72
C HIS A 6 37.86 -31.72 -17.62
N LEU A 7 38.13 -30.63 -16.90
CA LEU A 7 39.08 -30.58 -15.78
C LEU A 7 38.45 -31.05 -14.46
N LEU A 8 37.11 -31.10 -14.38
CA LEU A 8 36.37 -31.64 -13.25
C LEU A 8 36.26 -33.16 -13.36
N THR A 9 37.01 -33.88 -12.52
CA THR A 9 37.06 -35.35 -12.45
C THR A 9 36.41 -35.93 -11.19
N GLY A 10 36.15 -35.10 -10.19
CA GLY A 10 35.57 -35.42 -8.91
C GLY A 10 34.12 -35.86 -8.97
N HIS A 11 33.66 -36.44 -7.87
CA HIS A 11 32.27 -36.85 -7.68
C HIS A 11 31.52 -35.75 -6.95
N TYR A 12 30.63 -35.09 -7.68
CA TYR A 12 29.84 -33.98 -7.17
C TYR A 12 28.35 -34.31 -7.14
N ALA A 13 27.61 -33.69 -6.22
CA ALA A 13 26.16 -33.80 -6.14
C ALA A 13 25.45 -33.09 -7.31
N LEU A 14 26.08 -32.05 -7.86
CA LEU A 14 25.59 -31.29 -9.01
C LEU A 14 26.28 -31.76 -10.30
N SER A 15 25.64 -31.52 -11.45
CA SER A 15 26.26 -31.78 -12.74
C SER A 15 27.56 -30.98 -12.91
N ARG A 16 28.56 -31.54 -13.59
CA ARG A 16 29.85 -30.85 -13.87
C ARG A 16 29.63 -29.49 -14.54
N ARG A 17 28.62 -29.40 -15.40
CA ARG A 17 28.18 -28.16 -16.06
C ARG A 17 27.69 -27.11 -15.07
N ALA A 18 26.89 -27.49 -14.08
CA ALA A 18 26.41 -26.56 -13.05
C ALA A 18 27.55 -26.04 -12.18
N ILE A 19 28.52 -26.89 -11.85
CA ILE A 19 29.71 -26.52 -11.08
C ILE A 19 30.59 -25.57 -11.88
N ALA A 20 30.81 -25.85 -13.16
CA ALA A 20 31.52 -24.94 -14.05
C ALA A 20 30.83 -23.57 -14.15
N LEU A 21 29.49 -23.50 -14.16
CA LEU A 21 28.77 -22.22 -14.11
C LEU A 21 28.96 -21.47 -12.81
N LEU A 22 28.96 -22.16 -11.67
CA LEU A 22 29.10 -21.53 -10.35
C LEU A 22 30.55 -21.09 -10.10
N LEU A 23 31.54 -21.85 -10.57
CA LEU A 23 32.94 -21.42 -10.58
C LEU A 23 33.16 -20.17 -11.43
N LEU A 24 32.50 -20.06 -12.60
CA LEU A 24 32.53 -18.84 -13.42
C LEU A 24 31.86 -17.64 -12.73
N GLN A 25 31.08 -17.87 -11.67
CA GLN A 25 30.42 -16.84 -10.87
C GLN A 25 31.20 -16.49 -9.59
N HIS A 26 32.35 -17.14 -9.33
CA HIS A 26 33.11 -17.02 -8.09
C HIS A 26 32.29 -17.36 -6.84
N ASP A 27 31.51 -18.44 -6.91
CA ASP A 27 30.79 -18.98 -5.75
C ASP A 27 31.79 -19.58 -4.75
N GLU A 28 31.91 -18.96 -3.58
CA GLU A 28 32.92 -19.29 -2.56
C GLU A 28 32.77 -20.74 -2.03
N ASP A 29 31.53 -21.21 -1.88
CA ASP A 29 31.25 -22.56 -1.37
C ASP A 29 31.68 -23.62 -2.39
N ILE A 30 31.40 -23.37 -3.67
CA ILE A 30 31.79 -24.26 -4.77
C ILE A 30 33.30 -24.24 -4.97
N GLU A 31 33.97 -23.09 -4.90
CA GLU A 31 35.44 -23.02 -4.96
C GLU A 31 36.07 -23.84 -3.82
N GLY A 32 35.59 -23.69 -2.59
CA GLY A 32 36.06 -24.44 -1.44
C GLY A 32 35.77 -25.95 -1.53
N MET A 33 34.67 -26.34 -2.19
CA MET A 33 34.35 -27.75 -2.47
C MET A 33 35.29 -28.35 -3.52
N VAL A 34 35.55 -27.62 -4.62
CA VAL A 34 36.41 -28.09 -5.71
C VAL A 34 37.86 -28.18 -5.24
N ARG A 35 38.37 -27.23 -4.44
CA ARG A 35 39.70 -27.33 -3.81
C ARG A 35 39.86 -28.59 -2.97
N ARG A 36 38.86 -28.94 -2.16
CA ARG A 36 38.89 -30.14 -1.31
C ARG A 36 38.84 -31.44 -2.11
N GLN A 37 38.12 -31.49 -3.22
CA GLN A 37 37.93 -32.72 -4.00
C GLN A 37 39.00 -32.95 -5.07
N GLU A 38 39.49 -31.90 -5.72
CA GLU A 38 40.44 -31.99 -6.84
C GLU A 38 41.89 -31.70 -6.43
N GLY A 39 42.10 -31.12 -5.25
CA GLY A 39 43.39 -30.64 -4.78
C GLY A 39 43.79 -29.27 -5.34
N GLU A 40 44.75 -28.62 -4.68
CA GLU A 40 45.19 -27.25 -4.98
C GLU A 40 45.78 -27.11 -6.40
N GLU A 41 46.55 -28.09 -6.88
CA GLU A 41 47.19 -28.02 -8.20
C GLU A 41 46.17 -27.97 -9.35
N ARG A 42 45.13 -28.81 -9.28
CA ARG A 42 44.07 -28.83 -10.29
C ARG A 42 43.13 -27.65 -10.15
N PHE A 43 42.83 -27.23 -8.92
CA PHE A 43 42.07 -26.02 -8.70
C PHE A 43 42.78 -24.81 -9.32
N ALA A 44 44.11 -24.69 -9.20
CA ALA A 44 44.86 -23.61 -9.84
C ALA A 44 44.70 -23.63 -11.38
N ALA A 45 44.75 -24.80 -12.02
CA ALA A 45 44.50 -24.94 -13.45
C ALA A 45 43.06 -24.54 -13.85
N ILE A 46 42.07 -24.93 -13.04
CA ILE A 46 40.65 -24.57 -13.23
C ILE A 46 40.44 -23.07 -13.05
N ALA A 47 41.02 -22.47 -12.01
CA ALA A 47 40.94 -21.04 -11.71
C ALA A 47 41.57 -20.20 -12.83
N GLN A 48 42.70 -20.65 -13.40
CA GLN A 48 43.31 -20.01 -14.56
C GLN A 48 42.37 -20.02 -15.78
N GLN A 49 41.67 -21.13 -16.02
CA GLN A 49 40.67 -21.23 -17.10
C GLN A 49 39.45 -20.33 -16.85
N VAL A 50 38.98 -20.23 -15.61
CA VAL A 50 37.91 -19.30 -15.22
C VAL A 50 38.35 -17.86 -15.47
N GLN A 51 39.57 -17.49 -15.10
CA GLN A 51 40.11 -16.15 -15.31
C GLN A 51 40.30 -15.81 -16.79
N GLN A 52 40.77 -16.75 -17.61
CA GLN A 52 40.86 -16.58 -19.06
C GLN A 52 39.46 -16.37 -19.69
N ALA A 53 38.45 -17.11 -19.21
CA ALA A 53 37.08 -16.90 -19.66
C ALA A 53 36.56 -15.51 -19.28
N GLN A 54 36.88 -15.01 -18.08
CA GLN A 54 36.49 -13.66 -17.63
C GLN A 54 37.10 -12.55 -18.49
N GLN A 55 38.33 -12.72 -18.99
CA GLN A 55 38.99 -11.72 -19.85
C GLN A 55 38.25 -11.45 -21.17
N HIS A 56 37.40 -12.38 -21.63
CA HIS A 56 36.61 -12.20 -22.84
C HIS A 56 35.37 -11.32 -22.63
N PHE A 57 35.04 -10.98 -21.38
CA PHE A 57 33.85 -10.20 -21.03
C PHE A 57 34.24 -8.94 -20.25
N ARG A 58 33.60 -7.81 -20.59
CA ARG A 58 33.82 -6.52 -19.91
C ARG A 58 33.23 -6.46 -18.51
N GLU A 59 32.19 -7.22 -18.27
CA GLU A 59 31.48 -7.30 -17.00
C GLU A 59 31.84 -8.62 -16.30
N PRO A 60 31.77 -8.68 -14.96
CA PRO A 60 31.88 -9.94 -14.22
C PRO A 60 30.93 -10.98 -14.79
N LEU A 61 31.44 -12.18 -15.05
CA LEU A 61 30.69 -13.28 -15.66
C LEU A 61 29.42 -13.62 -14.87
N GLY A 62 29.42 -13.42 -13.55
CA GLY A 62 28.20 -13.53 -12.73
C GLY A 62 27.07 -12.60 -13.15
N ILE A 63 27.38 -11.36 -13.48
CA ILE A 63 26.38 -10.40 -13.98
C ILE A 63 25.88 -10.81 -15.36
N VAL A 64 26.78 -11.22 -16.25
CA VAL A 64 26.44 -11.64 -17.61
C VAL A 64 25.53 -12.87 -17.59
N ILE A 65 25.87 -13.88 -16.77
CA ILE A 65 25.08 -15.10 -16.61
C ILE A 65 23.72 -14.78 -16.00
N MET A 66 23.65 -13.93 -14.97
CA MET A 66 22.39 -13.51 -14.35
C MET A 66 21.49 -12.77 -15.36
N ALA A 67 22.06 -11.82 -16.12
CA ALA A 67 21.33 -11.07 -17.15
C ALA A 67 20.78 -12.00 -18.23
N HIS A 68 21.57 -12.99 -18.66
CA HIS A 68 21.12 -13.98 -19.64
C HIS A 68 19.99 -14.86 -19.08
N ARG A 69 20.11 -15.35 -17.83
CA ARG A 69 19.04 -16.10 -17.16
C ARG A 69 17.76 -15.29 -17.06
N GLN A 70 17.85 -14.02 -16.69
CA GLN A 70 16.69 -13.14 -16.60
C GLN A 70 16.06 -12.90 -17.98
N LYS A 71 16.87 -12.78 -19.04
CA LYS A 71 16.39 -12.64 -20.42
C LYS A 71 15.61 -13.88 -20.87
N VAL A 72 16.15 -15.08 -20.64
CA VAL A 72 15.48 -16.34 -20.97
C VAL A 72 14.20 -16.51 -20.15
N ALA A 73 14.25 -16.26 -18.84
CA ALA A 73 13.07 -16.33 -17.99
C ALA A 73 11.97 -15.38 -18.47
N ARG A 74 12.32 -14.14 -18.85
CA ARG A 74 11.37 -13.17 -19.41
C ARG A 74 10.74 -13.66 -20.71
N ALA A 75 11.54 -14.20 -21.64
CA ALA A 75 11.04 -14.74 -22.90
C ALA A 75 10.02 -15.87 -22.66
N LEU A 76 10.35 -16.83 -21.80
CA LEU A 76 9.44 -17.92 -21.43
C LEU A 76 8.16 -17.39 -20.76
N THR A 77 8.26 -16.42 -19.85
CA THR A 77 7.07 -15.85 -19.23
C THR A 77 6.18 -15.12 -20.23
N GLN A 78 6.74 -14.48 -21.25
CA GLN A 78 5.95 -13.79 -22.28
C GLN A 78 5.19 -14.76 -23.20
N GLU A 79 5.71 -15.97 -23.40
CA GLU A 79 5.03 -17.02 -24.19
C GLU A 79 3.89 -17.69 -23.42
N VAL A 80 3.99 -17.78 -22.09
CA VAL A 80 3.02 -18.52 -21.27
C VAL A 80 2.00 -17.59 -20.60
N VAL A 81 2.39 -16.35 -20.29
CA VAL A 81 1.54 -15.37 -19.62
C VAL A 81 0.94 -14.43 -20.66
N HIS A 82 -0.29 -14.75 -21.07
CA HIS A 82 -1.13 -13.79 -21.78
C HIS A 82 -1.82 -12.87 -20.77
N TYR A 83 -1.29 -11.66 -20.61
CA TYR A 83 -2.08 -10.59 -20.02
C TYR A 83 -3.25 -10.29 -20.97
N PRO A 84 -4.50 -10.25 -20.48
CA PRO A 84 -5.58 -9.75 -21.31
C PRO A 84 -5.17 -8.35 -21.80
N GLN A 85 -5.09 -8.18 -23.12
CA GLN A 85 -4.89 -6.87 -23.74
C GLN A 85 -6.06 -5.98 -23.29
N HIS A 86 -5.79 -5.10 -22.32
CA HIS A 86 -6.66 -4.01 -21.84
C HIS A 86 -8.15 -4.24 -22.12
N ALA A 87 -8.80 -5.06 -21.29
CA ALA A 87 -10.25 -5.05 -21.22
C ALA A 87 -10.68 -3.73 -20.57
N ARG A 88 -11.00 -2.76 -21.44
CA ARG A 88 -11.61 -1.45 -21.22
C ARG A 88 -10.62 -0.37 -20.78
N SER A 89 -10.28 0.54 -21.70
CA SER A 89 -10.05 1.94 -21.35
C SER A 89 -11.38 2.50 -20.83
N GLY A 90 -11.70 2.17 -19.58
CA GLY A 90 -12.92 2.60 -18.93
C GLY A 90 -12.81 4.06 -18.56
N PHE A 91 -13.97 4.71 -18.42
CA PHE A 91 -14.08 6.00 -17.75
C PHE A 91 -13.29 6.05 -16.43
N ALA A 92 -13.25 4.94 -15.68
CA ALA A 92 -12.49 4.81 -14.44
C ALA A 92 -10.96 4.95 -14.59
N ASP A 93 -10.38 4.48 -15.70
CA ASP A 93 -8.94 4.57 -15.98
C ASP A 93 -8.56 5.99 -16.41
N TRP A 94 -9.40 6.61 -17.24
CA TRP A 94 -9.23 8.01 -17.62
C TRP A 94 -9.30 8.93 -16.40
N VAL A 95 -10.34 8.77 -15.56
CA VAL A 95 -10.44 9.51 -14.28
C VAL A 95 -9.23 9.22 -13.39
N GLY A 96 -8.74 7.98 -13.36
CA GLY A 96 -7.54 7.60 -12.61
C GLY A 96 -6.30 8.36 -13.04
N GLN A 97 -6.06 8.48 -14.34
CA GLN A 97 -4.91 9.22 -14.86
C GLN A 97 -5.00 10.72 -14.55
N VAL A 98 -6.19 11.31 -14.69
CA VAL A 98 -6.41 12.74 -14.40
C VAL A 98 -6.20 13.04 -12.91
N CYS A 99 -6.61 12.14 -12.00
CA CYS A 99 -6.37 12.31 -10.56
C CYS A 99 -4.88 12.24 -10.16
N MET A 100 -4.03 11.57 -10.96
CA MET A 100 -2.61 11.36 -10.63
C MET A 100 -1.67 12.44 -11.19
N GLN A 101 -2.13 13.30 -12.09
CA GLN A 101 -1.29 14.38 -12.65
C GLN A 101 -1.32 15.60 -11.72
N PRO A 102 -0.18 16.22 -11.35
CA PRO A 102 -0.17 17.35 -10.40
C PRO A 102 -1.07 18.53 -10.78
N LEU A 103 -1.18 18.83 -12.08
CA LEU A 103 -1.94 19.98 -12.56
C LEU A 103 -3.46 19.78 -12.47
N THR A 104 -3.96 18.56 -12.68
CA THR A 104 -5.39 18.22 -12.67
C THR A 104 -5.82 17.55 -11.37
N GLY A 105 -4.94 16.75 -10.76
CA GLY A 105 -5.15 16.04 -9.50
C GLY A 105 -5.29 16.96 -8.30
N ILE A 106 -4.54 18.08 -8.23
CA ILE A 106 -4.69 19.06 -7.15
C ILE A 106 -6.06 19.76 -7.19
N PRO A 107 -6.55 20.28 -8.34
CA PRO A 107 -7.92 20.77 -8.46
C PRO A 107 -8.98 19.73 -8.09
N ILE A 108 -8.81 18.48 -8.52
CA ILE A 108 -9.73 17.39 -8.16
C ILE A 108 -9.70 17.13 -6.66
N LEU A 109 -8.53 17.18 -6.02
CA LEU A 109 -8.41 17.06 -4.57
C LEU A 109 -9.18 18.14 -3.83
N ILE A 110 -9.03 19.40 -4.25
CA ILE A 110 -9.78 20.51 -3.67
C ILE A 110 -11.28 20.29 -3.85
N LEU A 111 -11.69 19.84 -5.05
CA LEU A 111 -13.09 19.56 -5.35
C LEU A 111 -13.65 18.43 -4.47
N VAL A 112 -12.90 17.35 -4.28
CA VAL A 112 -13.28 16.23 -3.40
C VAL A 112 -13.34 16.66 -1.93
N LEU A 113 -12.38 17.45 -1.46
CA LEU A 113 -12.43 17.99 -0.10
C LEU A 113 -13.63 18.92 0.09
N TYR A 114 -13.90 19.79 -0.89
CA TYR A 114 -14.97 20.76 -0.81
C TYR A 114 -16.35 20.11 -0.90
N PHE A 115 -16.63 19.32 -1.93
CA PHE A 115 -17.95 18.70 -2.09
C PHE A 115 -18.15 17.50 -1.18
N GLY A 116 -17.11 16.70 -0.97
CA GLY A 116 -17.17 15.50 -0.14
C GLY A 116 -17.10 15.79 1.34
N LEU A 117 -15.97 16.31 1.80
CA LEU A 117 -15.78 16.54 3.24
C LEU A 117 -16.56 17.76 3.73
N TYR A 118 -16.41 18.92 3.08
CA TYR A 118 -17.03 20.14 3.59
C TYR A 118 -18.55 20.17 3.36
N GLN A 119 -19.01 20.02 2.12
CA GLN A 119 -20.43 20.15 1.80
C GLN A 119 -21.24 18.93 2.26
N PHE A 120 -20.80 17.72 1.93
CA PHE A 120 -21.57 16.53 2.28
C PHE A 120 -21.44 16.12 3.75
N VAL A 121 -20.22 16.00 4.30
CA VAL A 121 -20.05 15.64 5.72
C VAL A 121 -20.33 16.83 6.64
N GLY A 122 -19.76 18.01 6.36
CA GLY A 122 -19.89 19.19 7.21
C GLY A 122 -21.29 19.81 7.17
N VAL A 123 -21.71 20.31 6.00
CA VAL A 123 -22.98 21.07 5.87
C VAL A 123 -24.20 20.14 5.92
N PHE A 124 -24.20 19.07 5.12
CA PHE A 124 -25.33 18.15 5.09
C PHE A 124 -25.35 17.23 6.31
N GLY A 125 -24.25 16.53 6.60
CA GLY A 125 -24.14 15.64 7.76
C GLY A 125 -24.22 16.37 9.10
N GLY A 126 -23.31 17.31 9.34
CA GLY A 126 -23.20 18.02 10.61
C GLY A 126 -24.15 19.19 10.80
N GLY A 127 -24.69 19.75 9.71
CA GLY A 127 -25.71 20.79 9.79
C GLY A 127 -27.11 20.20 9.66
N THR A 128 -27.45 19.74 8.46
CA THR A 128 -28.85 19.38 8.13
C THR A 128 -29.33 18.13 8.86
N LEU A 129 -28.57 17.04 8.85
CA LEU A 129 -28.99 15.79 9.49
C LEU A 129 -28.93 15.86 11.01
N VAL A 130 -27.92 16.55 11.56
CA VAL A 130 -27.86 16.84 12.99
C VAL A 130 -29.08 17.62 13.43
N ASP A 131 -29.41 18.72 12.77
CA ASP A 131 -30.56 19.57 13.14
C ASP A 131 -31.88 18.80 13.01
N LEU A 132 -32.00 17.97 11.97
CA LEU A 132 -33.14 17.07 11.79
C LEU A 132 -33.27 16.04 12.93
N LEU A 133 -32.16 15.49 13.44
CA LEU A 133 -32.21 14.56 14.56
C LEU A 133 -32.39 15.28 15.89
N GLU A 134 -31.60 16.30 16.19
CA GLU A 134 -31.57 17.01 17.47
C GLU A 134 -32.88 17.77 17.68
N ASN A 135 -33.20 18.72 16.80
CA ASN A 135 -34.39 19.56 16.96
C ASN A 135 -35.63 18.88 16.38
N GLY A 136 -35.49 18.18 15.26
CA GLY A 136 -36.60 17.47 14.60
C GLY A 136 -37.07 16.25 15.40
N LEU A 137 -36.28 15.18 15.44
CA LEU A 137 -36.69 13.90 16.03
C LEU A 137 -36.66 13.91 17.57
N PHE A 138 -35.52 14.27 18.15
CA PHE A 138 -35.34 14.22 19.59
C PHE A 138 -36.08 15.35 20.30
N GLY A 139 -35.92 16.59 19.82
CA GLY A 139 -36.54 17.78 20.39
C GLY A 139 -38.07 17.76 20.33
N ASN A 140 -38.66 17.41 19.19
CA ASN A 140 -40.13 17.45 19.04
C ASN A 140 -40.84 16.16 19.48
N TYR A 141 -40.20 15.00 19.38
CA TYR A 141 -40.87 13.71 19.61
C TYR A 141 -40.30 12.95 20.80
N ILE A 142 -39.02 12.61 20.79
CA ILE A 142 -38.45 11.67 21.79
C ILE A 142 -38.37 12.30 23.19
N ASN A 143 -37.81 13.50 23.31
CA ASN A 143 -37.62 14.17 24.60
C ASN A 143 -38.97 14.51 25.26
N PRO A 144 -39.94 15.14 24.58
CA PRO A 144 -41.25 15.42 25.19
C PRO A 144 -42.00 14.15 25.58
N PHE A 145 -41.92 13.10 24.77
CA PHE A 145 -42.51 11.80 25.08
C PHE A 145 -41.91 11.19 26.34
N LEU A 146 -40.58 11.16 26.45
CA LEU A 146 -39.89 10.63 27.62
C LEU A 146 -40.15 11.47 28.87
N THR A 147 -40.10 12.79 28.76
CA THR A 147 -40.39 13.69 29.88
C THR A 147 -41.81 13.48 30.40
N TYR A 148 -42.80 13.35 29.51
CA TYR A 148 -44.19 13.07 29.91
C TYR A 148 -44.33 11.77 30.70
N TRP A 149 -43.69 10.68 30.25
CA TRP A 149 -43.78 9.39 30.94
C TRP A 149 -42.99 9.37 32.25
N VAL A 150 -41.79 9.95 32.28
CA VAL A 150 -40.96 10.00 33.49
C VAL A 150 -41.62 10.83 34.58
N GLN A 151 -42.22 11.99 34.25
CA GLN A 151 -42.96 12.80 35.22
C GLN A 151 -44.18 12.08 35.80
N ARG A 152 -44.79 11.17 35.03
CA ARG A 152 -45.96 10.39 35.47
C ARG A 152 -45.60 9.16 36.30
N LEU A 153 -44.47 8.54 36.03
CA LEU A 153 -44.04 7.29 36.68
C LEU A 153 -43.14 7.52 37.90
N VAL A 154 -42.33 8.58 37.90
CA VAL A 154 -41.38 8.89 38.97
C VAL A 154 -41.96 10.00 39.83
N PRO A 155 -42.27 9.77 41.12
CA PRO A 155 -42.86 10.81 41.98
C PRO A 155 -41.85 11.82 42.55
N PHE A 156 -40.55 11.59 42.38
CA PHE A 156 -39.50 12.39 43.02
C PHE A 156 -38.83 13.37 42.04
N ALA A 157 -39.04 14.68 42.26
CA ALA A 157 -38.63 15.74 41.35
C ALA A 157 -37.12 15.78 41.03
N PRO A 158 -36.18 15.63 42.01
CA PRO A 158 -34.75 15.62 41.68
C PRO A 158 -34.32 14.47 40.75
N ILE A 159 -35.00 13.32 40.79
CA ILE A 159 -34.70 12.20 39.88
C ILE A 159 -35.27 12.48 38.48
N GLN A 160 -36.45 13.09 38.38
CA GLN A 160 -36.98 13.52 37.09
C GLN A 160 -36.01 14.50 36.40
N GLU A 161 -35.52 15.49 37.15
CA GLU A 161 -34.60 16.50 36.64
C GLU A 161 -33.24 15.90 36.25
N LEU A 162 -32.72 14.96 37.05
CA LEU A 162 -31.49 14.23 36.71
C LEU A 162 -31.63 13.37 35.44
N LEU A 163 -32.81 12.78 35.18
CA LEU A 163 -32.99 11.87 34.06
C LEU A 163 -33.32 12.60 32.76
N VAL A 164 -34.34 13.46 32.80
CA VAL A 164 -34.97 14.09 31.62
C VAL A 164 -35.09 15.61 31.74
N GLY A 165 -34.50 16.21 32.77
CA GLY A 165 -34.37 17.67 32.85
C GLY A 165 -33.54 18.22 31.70
N GLU A 166 -33.43 19.55 31.63
CA GLU A 166 -32.65 20.26 30.60
C GLU A 166 -31.19 19.78 30.55
N TYR A 167 -30.61 19.52 31.74
CA TYR A 167 -29.27 18.95 31.92
C TYR A 167 -29.28 17.47 32.31
N GLY A 168 -30.39 16.79 32.06
CA GLY A 168 -30.57 15.39 32.42
C GLY A 168 -29.65 14.46 31.62
N VAL A 169 -29.34 13.30 32.18
CA VAL A 169 -28.47 12.29 31.56
C VAL A 169 -29.00 11.84 30.20
N PHE A 170 -30.33 11.74 30.03
CA PHE A 170 -30.91 11.39 28.74
C PHE A 170 -30.85 12.56 27.75
N THR A 171 -31.28 13.75 28.20
CA THR A 171 -31.42 14.94 27.35
C THR A 171 -30.08 15.46 26.87
N LEU A 172 -29.04 15.44 27.71
CA LEU A 172 -27.71 15.97 27.36
C LEU A 172 -26.72 14.86 27.02
N GLY A 173 -26.87 13.67 27.61
CA GLY A 173 -26.00 12.52 27.30
C GLY A 173 -26.46 11.80 26.05
N VAL A 174 -27.58 11.09 26.13
CA VAL A 174 -28.04 10.17 25.07
C VAL A 174 -28.44 10.93 23.82
N THR A 175 -29.25 11.98 23.97
CA THR A 175 -29.77 12.75 22.83
C THR A 175 -28.65 13.40 22.05
N TYR A 176 -27.73 14.12 22.71
CA TYR A 176 -26.62 14.78 22.00
C TYR A 176 -25.65 13.75 21.43
N ALA A 177 -25.32 12.69 22.17
CA ALA A 177 -24.43 11.64 21.65
C ALA A 177 -25.01 10.99 20.38
N VAL A 178 -26.31 10.71 20.34
CA VAL A 178 -26.91 10.09 19.15
C VAL A 178 -27.19 11.13 18.06
N ALA A 179 -27.84 12.24 18.38
CA ALA A 179 -28.28 13.24 17.40
C ALA A 179 -27.13 14.00 16.73
N LEU A 180 -26.03 14.27 17.45
CA LEU A 180 -24.87 14.95 16.88
C LEU A 180 -23.88 13.97 16.26
N ILE A 181 -23.48 12.94 17.01
CA ILE A 181 -22.35 12.10 16.59
C ILE A 181 -22.76 11.15 15.47
N LEU A 182 -23.94 10.51 15.55
CA LEU A 182 -24.35 9.49 14.58
C LEU A 182 -24.41 10.05 13.14
N PRO A 183 -25.03 11.20 12.85
CA PRO A 183 -25.07 11.72 11.49
C PRO A 183 -23.70 12.15 10.97
N ILE A 184 -22.91 12.82 11.80
CA ILE A 184 -21.58 13.31 11.41
C ILE A 184 -20.67 12.13 11.08
N VAL A 185 -20.57 11.17 12.01
CA VAL A 185 -19.71 10.01 11.84
C VAL A 185 -20.23 9.09 10.73
N GLY A 186 -21.54 8.92 10.63
CA GLY A 186 -22.18 8.13 9.57
C GLY A 186 -21.91 8.69 8.18
N THR A 187 -22.10 10.00 7.99
CA THR A 187 -21.80 10.65 6.70
C THR A 187 -20.30 10.68 6.41
N PHE A 188 -19.46 10.88 7.42
CA PHE A 188 -18.00 10.79 7.28
C PHE A 188 -17.57 9.42 6.77
N PHE A 189 -17.97 8.33 7.43
CA PHE A 189 -17.58 6.98 7.01
C PHE A 189 -18.19 6.58 5.67
N LEU A 190 -19.40 7.04 5.36
CA LEU A 190 -20.00 6.82 4.04
C LEU A 190 -19.17 7.50 2.95
N MET A 191 -18.81 8.77 3.14
CA MET A 191 -17.94 9.48 2.19
C MET A 191 -16.55 8.85 2.11
N PHE A 192 -15.97 8.46 3.24
CA PHE A 192 -14.68 7.80 3.32
C PHE A 192 -14.68 6.47 2.56
N SER A 193 -15.71 5.64 2.74
CA SER A 193 -15.88 4.37 2.01
C SER A 193 -16.00 4.60 0.51
N ILE A 194 -16.74 5.63 0.07
CA ILE A 194 -16.81 5.98 -1.37
C ILE A 194 -15.43 6.36 -1.92
N LEU A 195 -14.64 7.12 -1.16
CA LEU A 195 -13.27 7.50 -1.56
C LEU A 195 -12.32 6.30 -1.57
N GLU A 196 -12.51 5.36 -0.65
CA GLU A 196 -11.74 4.11 -0.58
C GLU A 196 -12.08 3.19 -1.75
N ASP A 197 -13.37 2.88 -1.94
CA ASP A 197 -13.86 1.96 -2.98
C ASP A 197 -13.59 2.48 -4.40
N SER A 198 -13.56 3.80 -4.59
CA SER A 198 -13.16 4.42 -5.86
C SER A 198 -11.65 4.35 -6.14
N GLY A 199 -10.85 3.88 -5.18
CA GLY A 199 -9.40 3.85 -5.27
C GLY A 199 -8.78 5.24 -5.28
N TYR A 200 -9.46 6.25 -4.69
CA TYR A 200 -8.96 7.61 -4.64
C TYR A 200 -7.72 7.73 -3.74
N PHE A 201 -7.67 7.03 -2.61
CA PHE A 201 -6.51 7.07 -1.69
C PHE A 201 -5.20 6.61 -2.33
N PRO A 202 -5.13 5.45 -3.03
CA PRO A 202 -3.94 5.09 -3.80
C PRO A 202 -3.51 6.16 -4.81
N ARG A 203 -4.46 6.79 -5.51
CA ARG A 203 -4.19 7.84 -6.51
C ARG A 203 -3.64 9.11 -5.86
N LEU A 204 -4.21 9.50 -4.73
CA LEU A 204 -3.76 10.61 -3.91
C LEU A 204 -2.33 10.40 -3.42
N ALA A 205 -2.02 9.22 -2.88
CA ALA A 205 -0.67 8.88 -2.42
C ALA A 205 0.35 9.01 -3.56
N MET A 206 0.01 8.54 -4.77
CA MET A 206 0.84 8.70 -5.96
C MET A 206 1.00 10.15 -6.40
N LEU A 207 -0.05 10.97 -6.30
CA LEU A 207 0.00 12.41 -6.56
C LEU A 207 0.95 13.12 -5.60
N ILE A 208 0.87 12.81 -4.30
CA ILE A 208 1.72 13.36 -3.24
C ILE A 208 3.18 12.92 -3.45
N ASP A 209 3.43 11.64 -3.74
CA ASP A 209 4.78 11.14 -4.03
C ASP A 209 5.40 11.86 -5.25
N ARG A 210 4.62 12.07 -6.32
CA ARG A 210 5.07 12.86 -7.47
C ARG A 210 5.36 14.32 -7.11
N LEU A 211 4.55 14.94 -6.26
CA LEU A 211 4.77 16.30 -5.80
C LEU A 211 6.06 16.41 -4.96
N PHE A 212 6.29 15.48 -4.04
CA PHE A 212 7.51 15.42 -3.23
C PHE A 212 8.76 15.17 -4.08
N LYS A 213 8.69 14.27 -5.07
CA LYS A 213 9.79 14.05 -6.03
C LYS A 213 10.13 15.33 -6.81
N LYS A 214 9.14 16.13 -7.21
CA LYS A 214 9.38 17.43 -7.87
C LYS A 214 10.10 18.44 -6.97
N ILE A 215 9.90 18.36 -5.65
CA ILE A 215 10.54 19.24 -4.67
C ILE A 215 11.90 18.68 -4.22
N GLY A 216 12.36 17.55 -4.78
CA GLY A 216 13.67 16.95 -4.50
C GLY A 216 13.68 15.99 -3.30
N LEU A 217 12.51 15.72 -2.70
CA LEU A 217 12.34 14.70 -1.66
C LEU A 217 12.25 13.32 -2.33
N ASN A 218 13.41 12.77 -2.68
CA ASN A 218 13.52 11.36 -3.06
C ASN A 218 13.79 10.55 -1.79
N GLY A 219 13.14 9.40 -1.59
CA GLY A 219 13.17 8.61 -0.34
C GLY A 219 14.56 8.26 0.21
N ARG A 220 15.63 8.50 -0.55
CA ARG A 220 17.04 8.47 -0.06
C ARG A 220 17.38 9.56 0.96
N ALA A 221 16.64 10.66 1.05
CA ALA A 221 16.90 11.73 2.03
C ALA A 221 16.25 11.49 3.40
N VAL A 222 15.22 10.63 3.47
CA VAL A 222 14.52 10.30 4.72
C VAL A 222 15.28 9.23 5.51
N ILE A 223 15.95 8.30 4.83
CA ILE A 223 16.73 7.24 5.49
C ILE A 223 17.81 7.82 6.43
N PRO A 224 18.65 8.80 6.03
CA PRO A 224 19.63 9.42 6.93
C PRO A 224 18.97 10.21 8.08
N MET A 225 17.83 10.86 7.84
CA MET A 225 17.17 11.70 8.85
C MET A 225 16.50 10.89 9.97
N VAL A 226 16.07 9.65 9.69
CA VAL A 226 15.44 8.75 10.67
C VAL A 226 16.48 7.88 11.39
N LEU A 227 17.58 7.53 10.73
CA LEU A 227 18.66 6.76 11.37
C LEU A 227 19.64 7.61 12.19
N GLY A 228 19.75 8.92 11.91
CA GLY A 228 20.77 9.78 12.53
C GLY A 228 22.10 9.67 11.80
#